data_AF-A0A960HAP5-F1
#
_entry.id   AF-A0A960HAP5-F1
#
_cell.length_a   1.000
_cell.length_b   1.000
_cell.length_c   1.000
_cell.angle_alpha   90.00
_cell.angle_beta   90.00
_cell.angle_gamma   90.00
#
_symmetry.space_group_name_H-M   'P 1'
#
loop_
_entity.id
_entity.type
_entity.pdbx_description
1 polymer ?
#
loop_
_entity_poly.entity_id
_entity_poly.type
_entity_poly.pdbx_seq_one_letter_code
_entity_poly.pdbx_strand_id
1 'polypeptide(L)'
;MGLRWKIVTGSPGEVELDFAREWVEFYDPDNPEHLIAADMTWLLSRWTCVFGTPACQGTVEGRPDDGCCSHGAFLSDDDDRAKLDDAVKLLTAEDWQYREKGLGKKGYLEMDSYDEEPTLRTRKYKGACIFLNRPGWPGGIGCALHSKALKIGVEPLTLKPEVCWQLPIRRTQEWVTRPDGTDVLKTTIGEYDRR
;
A
#
# COMPACT_ATOMS: atom_id res chain seq x y z
N MET A 1 37.54 -37.39 -6.06
CA MET A 1 37.52 -36.06 -5.39
C MET A 1 36.16 -35.44 -5.62
N GLY A 2 35.23 -35.64 -4.68
CA GLY A 2 33.88 -35.06 -4.75
C GLY A 2 33.89 -33.66 -4.15
N LEU A 3 33.60 -32.66 -4.96
CA LEU A 3 33.36 -31.30 -4.48
C LEU A 3 32.01 -31.29 -3.74
N ARG A 4 32.09 -31.16 -2.42
CA ARG A 4 30.94 -31.03 -1.53
C ARG A 4 30.37 -29.62 -1.70
N TRP A 5 29.38 -29.47 -2.57
CA TRP A 5 28.58 -28.25 -2.65
C TRP A 5 27.89 -28.07 -1.29
N LYS A 6 28.35 -27.11 -0.49
CA LYS A 6 27.60 -26.65 0.68
C LYS A 6 26.34 -25.98 0.14
N ILE A 7 25.21 -26.65 0.25
CA ILE A 7 23.91 -26.00 0.13
C ILE A 7 23.88 -24.96 1.24
N VAL A 8 23.97 -23.68 0.87
CA VAL A 8 23.76 -22.57 1.80
C VAL A 8 22.26 -22.56 2.08
N THR A 9 21.85 -23.22 3.16
CA THR A 9 20.49 -23.14 3.70
C THR A 9 20.35 -21.83 4.48
N GLY A 10 20.43 -20.71 3.78
CA GLY A 10 19.94 -19.42 4.26
C GLY A 10 18.75 -19.06 3.39
N SER A 11 17.66 -18.57 3.99
CA SER A 11 16.69 -17.81 3.20
C SER A 11 17.51 -16.73 2.46
N PRO A 12 17.35 -16.55 1.14
CA PRO A 12 17.93 -15.39 0.50
C PRO A 12 17.45 -14.19 1.32
N GLY A 13 18.39 -13.43 1.87
CA GLY A 13 18.05 -12.17 2.49
C GLY A 13 17.49 -11.22 1.44
N GLU A 14 17.18 -10.00 1.84
CA GLU A 14 16.98 -8.92 0.88
C GLU A 14 18.17 -8.86 -0.09
N VAL A 15 17.88 -8.63 -1.37
CA VAL A 15 18.88 -8.48 -2.44
C VAL A 15 18.95 -7.01 -2.85
N GLU A 16 20.07 -6.61 -3.47
CA GLU A 16 20.22 -5.26 -4.02
C GLU A 16 19.21 -4.99 -5.12
N LEU A 17 18.72 -3.74 -5.24
CA LEU A 17 17.61 -3.37 -6.13
C LEU A 17 17.90 -3.59 -7.63
N ASP A 18 19.17 -3.57 -8.04
CA ASP A 18 19.62 -3.72 -9.44
C ASP A 18 19.87 -5.17 -9.88
N PHE A 19 19.46 -6.15 -9.07
CA PHE A 19 19.54 -7.56 -9.47
C PHE A 19 18.63 -7.87 -10.68
N ALA A 20 18.95 -8.94 -11.40
CA ALA A 20 18.17 -9.35 -12.56
C ALA A 20 16.74 -9.72 -12.17
N ARG A 21 15.77 -9.16 -12.90
CA ARG A 21 14.33 -9.42 -12.73
C ARG A 21 13.76 -10.12 -13.96
N GLU A 22 12.83 -11.03 -13.74
CA GLU A 22 12.01 -11.65 -14.76
C GLU A 22 10.68 -10.90 -14.89
N TRP A 23 10.34 -10.51 -16.12
CA TRP A 23 9.13 -9.76 -16.44
C TRP A 23 8.29 -10.53 -17.45
N VAL A 24 6.97 -10.41 -17.31
CA VAL A 24 6.02 -10.83 -18.34
C VAL A 24 5.28 -9.60 -18.86
N GLU A 25 5.15 -9.49 -20.18
CA GLU A 25 4.30 -8.49 -20.82
C GLU A 25 3.15 -9.17 -21.55
N PHE A 26 1.94 -8.68 -21.36
CA PHE A 26 0.72 -9.17 -22.01
C PHE A 26 -0.32 -8.06 -22.11
N TYR A 27 -1.26 -8.19 -23.03
CA TYR A 27 -2.36 -7.24 -23.16
C TYR A 27 -3.52 -7.61 -22.25
N ASP A 28 -4.24 -6.59 -21.80
CA ASP A 28 -5.55 -6.79 -21.17
C ASP A 28 -6.47 -7.57 -22.15
N PRO A 29 -7.03 -8.72 -21.75
CA PRO A 29 -7.96 -9.48 -22.58
C PRO A 29 -9.18 -8.69 -23.04
N ASP A 30 -9.60 -7.69 -22.26
CA ASP A 30 -10.76 -6.84 -22.55
C ASP A 30 -10.36 -5.50 -23.21
N ASN A 31 -9.06 -5.19 -23.27
CA ASN A 31 -8.55 -3.97 -23.90
C ASN A 31 -7.21 -4.19 -24.64
N PRO A 32 -7.22 -4.36 -25.98
CA PRO A 32 -6.00 -4.58 -26.76
C PRO A 32 -5.06 -3.35 -26.82
N GLU A 33 -5.51 -2.17 -26.39
CA GLU A 33 -4.70 -0.95 -26.28
C GLU A 33 -4.10 -0.76 -24.88
N HIS A 34 -4.24 -1.75 -24.00
CA HIS A 34 -3.69 -1.75 -22.65
C HIS A 34 -2.65 -2.86 -22.49
N LEU A 35 -1.38 -2.47 -22.42
CA LEU A 35 -0.26 -3.35 -22.16
C LEU A 35 0.03 -3.42 -20.65
N ILE A 36 0.17 -4.63 -20.12
CA ILE A 36 0.55 -4.87 -18.73
C ILE A 36 1.95 -5.47 -18.71
N ALA A 37 2.88 -4.83 -17.99
CA ALA A 37 4.21 -5.34 -17.69
C ALA A 37 4.28 -5.69 -16.20
N ALA A 38 4.50 -6.97 -15.88
CA ALA A 38 4.48 -7.47 -14.50
C ALA A 38 5.81 -8.12 -14.10
N ASP A 39 6.37 -7.69 -12.96
CA ASP A 39 7.58 -8.25 -12.37
C ASP A 39 7.28 -9.58 -11.68
N MET A 40 7.62 -10.68 -12.33
CA MET A 40 7.40 -12.02 -11.82
C MET A 40 8.34 -12.37 -10.66
N THR A 41 9.52 -11.76 -10.61
CA THR A 41 10.46 -11.90 -9.49
C THR A 41 9.83 -11.44 -8.19
N TRP A 42 9.17 -10.29 -8.24
CA TRP A 42 8.48 -9.70 -7.11
C TRP A 42 7.17 -10.42 -6.79
N LEU A 43 6.31 -10.62 -7.79
CA LEU A 43 4.98 -11.21 -7.61
C LEU A 43 5.04 -12.65 -7.10
N LEU A 44 6.12 -13.38 -7.40
CA LEU A 44 6.36 -14.75 -6.91
C LEU A 44 7.30 -14.79 -5.71
N SER A 45 7.66 -13.64 -5.15
CA SER A 45 8.49 -13.56 -3.95
C SER A 45 7.76 -14.13 -2.72
N ARG A 46 8.52 -14.40 -1.65
CA ARG A 46 7.95 -14.77 -0.34
C ARG A 46 7.60 -13.55 0.51
N TRP A 47 7.44 -12.37 -0.10
CA TRP A 47 7.15 -11.17 0.65
C TRP A 47 5.83 -11.32 1.40
N THR A 48 5.81 -10.87 2.65
CA THR A 48 4.58 -10.75 3.43
C THR A 48 4.66 -9.52 4.32
N CYS A 49 3.54 -8.83 4.48
CA CYS A 49 3.46 -7.71 5.40
C CYS A 49 3.64 -8.22 6.83
N VAL A 50 4.62 -7.69 7.53
CA VAL A 50 4.91 -8.05 8.94
C VAL A 50 4.46 -6.97 9.93
N PHE A 51 3.61 -6.03 9.50
CA PHE A 51 3.07 -4.99 10.37
C PHE A 51 2.40 -5.60 11.61
N GLY A 52 2.59 -4.94 12.77
CA GLY A 52 2.09 -5.44 14.05
C GLY A 52 2.94 -6.55 14.68
N THR A 53 3.99 -7.01 14.00
CA THR A 53 5.01 -7.90 14.58
C THR A 53 6.29 -7.12 14.92
N PRO A 54 7.17 -7.64 15.79
CA PRO A 54 8.47 -7.03 16.07
C PRO A 54 9.40 -6.89 14.85
N ALA A 55 9.09 -7.57 13.74
CA ALA A 55 9.89 -7.49 12.52
C ALA A 55 9.62 -6.21 11.72
N CYS A 56 8.46 -5.56 11.88
CA CYS A 56 8.19 -4.30 11.21
C CYS A 56 8.99 -3.17 11.87
N GLN A 57 9.89 -2.54 11.10
CA GLN A 57 10.71 -1.42 11.56
C GLN A 57 10.10 -0.05 11.24
N GLY A 58 8.91 -0.01 10.63
CA GLY A 58 8.31 1.22 10.11
C GLY A 58 9.00 1.74 8.84
N THR A 59 8.47 2.83 8.28
CA THR A 59 9.06 3.53 7.12
C THR A 59 9.81 4.81 7.52
N VAL A 60 9.72 5.21 8.79
CA VAL A 60 10.38 6.39 9.33
C VAL A 60 11.24 5.96 10.51
N GLU A 61 12.49 6.43 10.52
CA GLU A 61 13.47 6.09 11.55
C GLU A 61 12.93 6.37 12.96
N GLY A 62 13.15 5.42 13.87
CA GLY A 62 12.70 5.51 15.26
C GLY A 62 11.17 5.41 15.47
N ARG A 63 10.39 5.06 14.44
CA ARG A 63 8.92 4.97 14.51
C ARG A 63 8.38 3.60 14.06
N PRO A 64 8.74 2.51 14.77
CA PRO A 64 8.41 1.15 14.35
C PRO A 64 6.90 0.84 14.37
N ASP A 65 6.15 1.54 15.22
CA ASP A 65 4.71 1.29 15.43
C ASP A 65 3.80 1.88 14.35
N ASP A 66 4.35 2.74 13.48
CA ASP A 66 3.55 3.49 12.51
C ASP A 66 3.49 2.80 11.14
N GLY A 67 4.40 1.87 10.82
CA GLY A 67 4.43 1.22 9.51
C GLY A 67 4.37 2.22 8.34
N CYS A 68 3.68 1.83 7.27
CA CYS A 68 3.36 2.73 6.15
C CYS A 68 2.36 3.84 6.51
N CYS A 69 1.63 3.73 7.63
CA CYS A 69 0.69 4.75 8.08
C CYS A 69 1.38 6.07 8.48
N SER A 70 2.72 6.09 8.61
CA SER A 70 3.52 7.29 8.85
C SER A 70 3.22 8.45 7.88
N HIS A 71 2.82 8.14 6.65
CA HIS A 71 2.61 9.13 5.58
C HIS A 71 1.14 9.60 5.47
N GLY A 72 0.20 8.83 6.01
CA GLY A 72 -1.19 8.89 5.55
C GLY A 72 -1.35 8.18 4.20
N ALA A 73 -2.56 8.23 3.65
CA ALA A 73 -2.92 7.56 2.41
C ALA A 73 -3.48 8.58 1.43
N PHE A 74 -2.76 8.85 0.35
CA PHE A 74 -3.26 9.64 -0.77
C PHE A 74 -4.40 8.89 -1.46
N LEU A 75 -5.44 9.61 -1.82
CA LEU A 75 -6.60 9.06 -2.52
C LEU A 75 -6.33 9.11 -4.02
N SER A 76 -6.66 8.03 -4.74
CA SER A 76 -6.43 7.96 -6.19
C SER A 76 -7.41 8.82 -6.99
N ASP A 77 -8.67 8.85 -6.56
CA ASP A 77 -9.78 9.47 -7.27
C ASP A 77 -11.00 9.69 -6.35
N ASP A 78 -12.09 10.20 -6.92
CA ASP A 78 -13.35 10.43 -6.21
C ASP A 78 -14.04 9.13 -5.77
N ASP A 79 -13.81 8.00 -6.46
CA ASP A 79 -14.37 6.70 -6.09
C ASP A 79 -13.66 6.13 -4.86
N ASP A 80 -12.33 6.24 -4.77
CA ASP A 80 -11.54 5.91 -3.59
C ASP A 80 -11.98 6.73 -2.37
N ARG A 81 -12.24 8.02 -2.58
CA ARG A 81 -12.80 8.89 -1.56
C ARG A 81 -14.19 8.44 -1.12
N ALA A 82 -15.10 8.14 -2.05
CA ALA A 82 -16.46 7.72 -1.73
C ALA A 82 -16.46 6.39 -0.94
N LYS A 83 -15.63 5.42 -1.36
CA LYS A 83 -15.43 4.15 -0.63
C LYS A 83 -14.93 4.39 0.80
N LEU A 84 -13.95 5.29 0.98
CA LEU A 84 -13.47 5.65 2.30
C LEU A 84 -14.57 6.30 3.16
N ASP A 85 -15.36 7.21 2.59
CA ASP A 85 -16.47 7.86 3.30
C ASP A 85 -17.50 6.84 3.80
N ASP A 86 -17.80 5.82 2.99
CA ASP A 86 -18.66 4.71 3.39
C ASP A 86 -18.03 3.82 4.47
N ALA A 87 -16.74 3.51 4.34
CA ALA A 87 -16.00 2.74 5.34
C ALA A 87 -15.96 3.45 6.72
N VAL A 88 -15.81 4.78 6.72
CA VAL A 88 -15.80 5.59 7.94
C VAL A 88 -17.12 5.51 8.70
N LYS A 89 -18.26 5.44 8.00
CA LYS A 89 -19.59 5.31 8.63
C LYS A 89 -19.74 4.03 9.44
N LEU A 90 -18.99 2.98 9.08
CA LEU A 90 -19.01 1.70 9.77
C LEU A 90 -18.20 1.72 11.08
N LEU A 91 -17.24 2.64 11.23
CA LEU A 91 -16.35 2.70 12.40
C LEU A 91 -17.06 3.23 13.65
N THR A 92 -16.99 2.45 14.73
CA THR A 92 -17.44 2.83 16.06
C THR A 92 -16.31 3.45 16.89
N ALA A 93 -16.63 3.98 18.08
CA ALA A 93 -15.62 4.48 19.01
C ALA A 93 -14.68 3.37 19.54
N GLU A 94 -15.15 2.11 19.52
CA GLU A 94 -14.35 0.93 19.87
C GLU A 94 -13.47 0.44 18.73
N ASP A 95 -13.68 0.92 17.49
CA ASP A 95 -12.89 0.51 16.33
C ASP A 95 -11.78 1.53 16.03
N TRP A 96 -11.99 2.82 16.36
CA TRP A 96 -11.12 3.93 15.94
C TRP A 96 -10.79 4.91 17.09
N GLN A 97 -9.55 4.83 17.58
CA GLN A 97 -9.03 5.61 18.71
C GLN A 97 -9.25 7.12 18.56
N TYR A 98 -9.05 7.66 17.35
CA TYR A 98 -9.13 9.10 17.09
C TYR A 98 -10.42 9.52 16.36
N ARG A 99 -11.48 8.72 16.45
CA ARG A 99 -12.77 8.97 15.79
C ARG A 99 -13.32 10.35 16.04
N GLU A 100 -13.32 10.81 17.29
CA GLU A 100 -13.80 12.16 17.63
C GLU A 100 -13.03 13.26 16.87
N LYS A 101 -11.71 13.09 16.72
CA LYS A 101 -10.88 14.06 16.00
C LYS A 101 -11.03 13.94 14.49
N GLY A 102 -11.27 12.74 13.97
CA GLY A 102 -11.53 12.51 12.55
C GLY A 102 -12.90 12.96 12.09
N LEU A 103 -13.91 12.91 12.95
CA LEU A 103 -15.26 13.42 12.64
C LEU A 103 -15.48 14.87 13.07
N GLY A 104 -14.50 15.47 13.76
CA GLY A 104 -14.54 16.88 14.16
C GLY A 104 -14.33 17.84 12.99
N LYS A 105 -14.32 19.14 13.28
CA LYS A 105 -14.24 20.25 12.30
C LYS A 105 -13.14 20.10 11.24
N LYS A 106 -12.00 19.50 11.59
CA LYS A 106 -10.87 19.34 10.69
C LYS A 106 -10.92 18.04 9.84
N GLY A 107 -11.93 17.17 10.01
CA GLY A 107 -12.14 15.95 9.22
C GLY A 107 -11.11 14.83 9.40
N TYR A 108 -11.17 13.80 8.57
CA TYR A 108 -10.16 12.71 8.48
C TYR A 108 -9.32 12.79 7.22
N LEU A 109 -9.55 13.79 6.37
CA LEU A 109 -8.76 14.11 5.19
C LEU A 109 -8.04 15.46 5.39
N GLU A 110 -6.93 15.62 4.69
CA GLU A 110 -6.23 16.90 4.52
C GLU A 110 -5.70 17.01 3.10
N MET A 111 -5.52 18.24 2.63
CA MET A 111 -4.78 18.50 1.39
C MET A 111 -3.28 18.39 1.67
N ASP A 112 -2.57 17.75 0.74
CA ASP A 112 -1.12 17.78 0.66
C ASP A 112 -0.70 17.85 -0.82
N SER A 113 0.58 17.73 -1.11
CA SER A 113 1.10 17.62 -2.48
C SER A 113 1.63 16.22 -2.75
N TYR A 114 1.31 15.69 -3.92
CA TYR A 114 1.89 14.48 -4.51
C TYR A 114 2.31 14.84 -5.93
N ASP A 115 3.57 14.60 -6.29
CA ASP A 115 4.17 15.04 -7.57
C ASP A 115 3.87 16.52 -7.90
N GLU A 116 4.01 17.39 -6.90
CA GLU A 116 3.75 18.84 -6.96
C GLU A 116 2.27 19.23 -7.15
N GLU A 117 1.36 18.26 -7.27
CA GLU A 117 -0.07 18.49 -7.45
C GLU A 117 -0.88 18.39 -6.15
N PRO A 118 -1.85 19.29 -5.90
CA PRO A 118 -2.71 19.23 -4.73
C PRO A 118 -3.54 17.95 -4.70
N THR A 119 -3.25 17.08 -3.73
CA THR A 119 -3.88 15.76 -3.62
C THR A 119 -4.44 15.54 -2.22
N LEU A 120 -5.63 14.96 -2.13
CA LEU A 120 -6.23 14.59 -0.85
C LEU A 120 -5.51 13.38 -0.27
N ARG A 121 -5.23 13.42 1.04
CA ARG A 121 -4.80 12.24 1.79
C ARG A 121 -5.49 12.12 3.13
N THR A 122 -5.51 10.92 3.70
CA THR A 122 -5.92 10.74 5.09
C THR A 122 -5.03 11.58 5.99
N ARG A 123 -5.66 12.34 6.87
CA ARG A 123 -4.98 13.30 7.74
C ARG A 123 -3.97 12.61 8.65
N LYS A 124 -2.79 13.20 8.81
CA LYS A 124 -1.87 12.83 9.89
C LYS A 124 -2.31 13.48 11.20
N TYR A 125 -2.49 12.65 12.23
CA TYR A 125 -2.75 13.12 13.59
C TYR A 125 -1.71 12.52 14.53
N LYS A 126 -0.98 13.40 15.24
CA LYS A 126 0.18 13.01 16.06
C LYS A 126 1.19 12.16 15.27
N GLY A 127 1.63 12.68 14.13
CA GLY A 127 2.73 12.12 13.34
C GLY A 127 2.37 11.03 12.32
N ALA A 128 1.27 10.28 12.48
CA ALA A 128 0.87 9.23 11.52
C ALA A 128 -0.64 9.32 11.20
N CYS A 129 -1.09 8.50 10.24
CA CYS A 129 -2.47 8.43 9.77
C CYS A 129 -3.47 8.41 10.95
N ILE A 130 -4.54 9.19 10.82
CA ILE A 130 -5.57 9.29 11.85
C ILE A 130 -6.30 7.97 12.11
N PHE A 131 -6.33 7.06 11.13
CA PHE A 131 -6.94 5.73 11.26
C PHE A 131 -6.02 4.71 11.94
N LEU A 132 -4.76 5.04 12.22
CA LEU A 132 -3.87 4.15 12.97
C LEU A 132 -4.18 4.23 14.47
N ASN A 133 -4.66 3.14 15.06
CA ASN A 133 -4.72 2.97 16.51
C ASN A 133 -3.30 2.69 17.03
N ARG A 134 -2.91 3.38 18.10
CA ARG A 134 -1.55 3.37 18.66
C ARG A 134 -1.36 2.26 19.71
N PRO A 135 -0.10 1.90 20.02
CA PRO A 135 0.20 0.99 21.13
C PRO A 135 -0.52 1.39 22.43
N GLY A 136 -1.02 0.40 23.16
CA GLY A 136 -1.73 0.59 24.43
C GLY A 136 -3.20 1.01 24.32
N TRP A 137 -3.75 1.19 23.12
CA TRP A 137 -5.19 1.44 22.96
C TRP A 137 -6.01 0.13 23.09
N PRO A 138 -7.14 0.11 23.82
CA PRO A 138 -7.86 -1.13 24.16
C PRO A 138 -8.31 -2.02 23.00
N GLY A 139 -8.69 -1.47 21.84
CA GLY A 139 -9.06 -2.28 20.67
C GLY A 139 -7.88 -2.69 19.78
N GLY A 140 -6.64 -2.53 20.26
CA GLY A 140 -5.42 -2.99 19.59
C GLY A 140 -4.74 -1.97 18.67
N ILE A 141 -3.43 -2.17 18.45
CA ILE A 141 -2.65 -1.40 17.49
C ILE A 141 -3.06 -1.76 16.05
N GLY A 142 -3.04 -0.78 15.15
CA GLY A 142 -3.21 -0.99 13.72
C GLY A 142 -4.30 -0.15 13.08
N CYS A 143 -4.50 -0.34 11.78
CA CYS A 143 -5.46 0.45 11.01
C CYS A 143 -6.91 0.09 11.40
N ALA A 144 -7.68 1.07 11.86
CA ALA A 144 -9.09 0.91 12.24
C ALA A 144 -9.95 0.34 11.10
N LEU A 145 -9.70 0.76 9.85
CA LEU A 145 -10.41 0.26 8.66
C LEU A 145 -10.10 -1.21 8.40
N HIS A 146 -8.83 -1.61 8.58
CA HIS A 146 -8.41 -3.00 8.44
C HIS A 146 -9.04 -3.89 9.52
N SER A 147 -8.94 -3.50 10.79
CA SER A 147 -9.54 -4.25 11.90
C SER A 147 -11.05 -4.35 11.75
N LYS A 148 -11.70 -3.29 11.25
CA LYS A 148 -13.14 -3.31 10.96
C LYS A 148 -13.48 -4.34 9.87
N ALA A 149 -12.70 -4.39 8.80
CA ALA A 149 -12.88 -5.37 7.72
C ALA A 149 -12.89 -6.80 8.23
N LEU A 150 -11.86 -7.13 9.02
CA LEU A 150 -11.73 -8.46 9.63
C LEU A 150 -12.91 -8.76 10.58
N LYS A 151 -13.33 -7.78 11.39
CA LYS A 151 -14.44 -7.94 12.34
C LYS A 151 -15.78 -8.21 11.66
N ILE A 152 -16.02 -7.65 10.47
CA ILE A 152 -17.26 -7.86 9.72
C ILE A 152 -17.14 -8.93 8.61
N GLY A 153 -15.97 -9.57 8.49
CA GLY A 153 -15.75 -10.68 7.57
C GLY A 153 -15.65 -10.28 6.09
N VAL A 154 -15.16 -9.07 5.80
CA VAL A 154 -14.92 -8.62 4.41
C VAL A 154 -13.43 -8.39 4.15
N GLU A 155 -13.04 -8.41 2.89
CA GLU A 155 -11.66 -8.19 2.47
C GLU A 155 -11.21 -6.76 2.82
N PRO A 156 -10.03 -6.55 3.44
CA PRO A 156 -9.59 -5.22 3.85
C PRO A 156 -9.52 -4.18 2.72
N LEU A 157 -9.28 -4.61 1.47
CA LEU A 157 -9.25 -3.73 0.30
C LEU A 157 -10.60 -3.04 0.03
N THR A 158 -11.71 -3.60 0.54
CA THR A 158 -13.05 -3.03 0.35
C THR A 158 -13.33 -1.82 1.25
N LEU A 159 -12.52 -1.62 2.30
CA LEU A 159 -12.70 -0.55 3.30
C LEU A 159 -11.52 0.43 3.36
N LYS A 160 -10.36 0.03 2.83
CA LYS A 160 -9.13 0.80 2.90
C LYS A 160 -8.95 1.65 1.63
N PRO A 161 -8.35 2.84 1.73
CA PRO A 161 -7.93 3.60 0.55
C PRO A 161 -7.03 2.77 -0.37
N GLU A 162 -7.07 3.03 -1.67
CA GLU A 162 -6.39 2.19 -2.67
C GLU A 162 -4.91 1.96 -2.38
N VAL A 163 -4.18 3.05 -2.12
CA VAL A 163 -2.75 2.99 -1.82
C VAL A 163 -2.42 2.08 -0.61
N CYS A 164 -3.34 1.96 0.35
CA CYS A 164 -3.09 1.18 1.57
C CYS A 164 -3.18 -0.34 1.37
N TRP A 165 -3.89 -0.81 0.34
CA TRP A 165 -3.96 -2.24 0.02
C TRP A 165 -3.10 -2.59 -1.19
N GLN A 166 -2.74 -1.60 -2.03
CA GLN A 166 -1.75 -1.80 -3.09
C GLN A 166 -0.39 -2.13 -2.49
N LEU A 167 0.05 -1.47 -1.42
CA LEU A 167 1.32 -1.79 -0.75
C LEU A 167 1.40 -3.29 -0.40
N PRO A 168 2.45 -3.98 -0.85
CA PRO A 168 3.73 -3.47 -1.37
C PRO A 168 3.84 -3.45 -2.91
N ILE A 169 2.77 -3.75 -3.62
CA ILE A 169 2.69 -3.71 -5.08
C ILE A 169 2.62 -2.25 -5.53
N ARG A 170 3.63 -1.83 -6.30
CA ARG A 170 3.62 -0.56 -7.02
C ARG A 170 2.96 -0.76 -8.37
N ARG A 171 1.93 0.03 -8.65
CA ARG A 171 1.27 0.11 -9.95
C ARG A 171 1.48 1.51 -10.52
N THR A 172 2.11 1.60 -11.69
CA THR A 172 2.20 2.86 -12.44
C THR A 172 1.51 2.71 -13.80
N GLN A 173 1.02 3.81 -14.34
CA GLN A 173 0.38 3.83 -15.65
C GLN A 173 0.90 5.01 -16.45
N GLU A 174 1.22 4.77 -17.72
CA GLU A 174 1.69 5.80 -18.65
C GLU A 174 1.16 5.52 -20.05
N TRP A 175 0.97 6.57 -20.85
CA TRP A 175 0.66 6.43 -22.27
C TRP A 175 1.97 6.33 -23.07
N VAL A 176 2.08 5.30 -23.91
CA VAL A 176 3.26 5.05 -24.75
C VAL A 176 2.85 5.13 -26.22
N THR A 177 3.42 6.09 -26.94
CA THR A 177 3.30 6.18 -28.40
C THR A 177 4.25 5.21 -29.07
N ARG A 178 3.70 4.32 -29.90
CA ARG A 178 4.46 3.31 -30.66
C ARG A 178 5.06 3.89 -31.95
N PRO A 179 6.04 3.21 -32.56
CA PRO A 179 6.61 3.65 -33.84
C PRO A 179 5.61 3.78 -34.99
N ASP A 180 4.48 3.08 -34.93
CA ASP A 180 3.38 3.17 -35.89
C ASP A 180 2.39 4.33 -35.61
N GLY A 181 2.64 5.11 -34.56
CA GLY A 181 1.82 6.25 -34.15
C GLY A 181 0.60 5.90 -33.29
N THR A 182 0.41 4.63 -32.92
CA THR A 182 -0.65 4.24 -31.97
C THR A 182 -0.25 4.53 -30.53
N ASP A 183 -1.17 5.03 -29.73
CA ASP A 183 -0.98 5.20 -28.29
C ASP A 183 -1.54 4.00 -27.54
N VAL A 184 -0.77 3.48 -26.58
CA VAL A 184 -1.23 2.41 -25.69
C VAL A 184 -1.03 2.79 -24.24
N LEU A 185 -1.97 2.41 -23.39
CA LEU A 185 -1.82 2.53 -21.95
C LEU A 185 -0.89 1.41 -21.47
N LYS A 186 0.28 1.74 -20.93
CA LYS A 186 1.16 0.77 -20.29
C LYS A 186 0.97 0.82 -18.78
N THR A 187 0.57 -0.30 -18.18
CA THR A 187 0.59 -0.50 -16.73
C THR A 187 1.81 -1.31 -16.33
N THR A 188 2.59 -0.81 -15.39
CA THR A 188 3.74 -1.52 -14.81
C THR A 188 3.40 -1.94 -13.39
N ILE A 189 3.58 -3.23 -13.08
CA ILE A 189 3.34 -3.84 -11.77
C ILE A 189 4.68 -4.32 -11.22
N GLY A 190 5.11 -3.76 -10.09
CA GLY A 190 6.38 -4.10 -9.45
C GLY A 190 6.34 -3.93 -7.93
N GLU A 191 7.52 -3.90 -7.31
CA GLU A 191 7.66 -3.59 -5.89
C GLU A 191 7.75 -2.08 -5.66
N TYR A 192 7.34 -1.62 -4.47
CA TYR A 192 7.80 -0.34 -3.97
C TYR A 192 9.26 -0.48 -3.53
N ASP A 193 10.16 0.19 -4.26
CA ASP A 193 11.57 0.29 -3.90
C ASP A 193 11.84 1.54 -3.03
N ARG A 194 13.11 1.72 -2.66
CA ARG A 194 13.59 2.79 -1.77
C ARG A 194 14.19 3.98 -2.54
N ARG A 195 13.96 4.10 -3.85
CA ARG A 195 14.55 5.12 -4.75
C ARG A 195 13.52 6.14 -5.21
#